data_AF-A0A8D8UDU4-F1
#
_entry.id   AF-A0A8D8UDU4-F1
#
_cell.length_a   1.000
_cell.length_b   1.000
_cell.length_c   1.000
_cell.angle_alpha   90.00
_cell.angle_beta   90.00
_cell.angle_gamma   90.00
#
_symmetry.space_group_name_H-M   'P 1'
#
loop_
_entity.id
_entity.type
_entity.pdbx_description
1 polymer ?
#
loop_
_entity_poly.entity_id
_entity_poly.type
_entity_poly.pdbx_seq_one_letter_code
_entity_poly.pdbx_strand_id
1 'polypeptide(L)'
;MELRIGLLLCFCLHSVQPFGFDDLETIFSITESTVTTLAKVPELAEFAENAGGSHDGIALPFSKTQRQLIPMFKKFAEVTNILRKVDHNVREGNMHTLSTLQQNLPVAFRYEMKLDSIEDTITLMDLYYQNFLAYTDLAQVQMQDSNLLDDNLKSDPPANLKFDKFTLEDFAVSLTSHVPTSVRGLMERINEMVVPSSQNSAVRVFMRDGLFDTILKFLDELDNSICGTEMSPQQLIYNLYSSLQVTQVKAYVMMQFAWTLLHLYGKGNFTTETETLQVQFKQRLVNQMDTVKTAMGKADTVVYKCDPKVHVEGQTYAQLTQLLQGFLINEVDMNPKTSCTDNCGTYKLVNRQYGCFDNQFCARQKRCDGTIQNCQFYDADMTLCPSTVSRC
;
A
#
# COMPACT_ATOMS: atom_id res chain seq x y z
N MET A 1 20.53 8.68 22.97
CA MET A 1 19.89 7.70 23.88
C MET A 1 19.14 8.56 24.89
N GLU A 2 17.82 8.69 24.73
CA GLU A 2 16.83 9.51 25.50
C GLU A 2 15.70 10.03 24.56
N LEU A 3 15.32 9.27 23.52
CA LEU A 3 14.11 9.52 22.71
C LEU A 3 13.18 8.30 22.66
N ARG A 4 13.53 7.20 23.33
CA ARG A 4 12.79 5.93 23.30
C ARG A 4 11.81 5.73 24.45
N ILE A 5 11.84 6.58 25.49
CA ILE A 5 11.08 6.33 26.72
C ILE A 5 9.71 7.04 26.71
N GLY A 6 9.53 8.09 25.89
CA GLY A 6 8.28 8.84 25.80
C GLY A 6 7.14 8.14 25.03
N LEU A 7 7.46 7.21 24.10
CA LEU A 7 6.45 6.55 23.26
C LEU A 7 5.92 5.22 23.83
N LEU A 8 6.70 4.58 24.72
CA LEU A 8 6.37 3.25 25.25
C LEU A 8 5.33 3.27 26.38
N LEU A 9 5.08 4.43 27.00
CA LEU A 9 4.13 4.55 28.13
C LEU A 9 2.67 4.78 27.73
N CYS A 10 2.36 4.94 26.43
CA CYS A 10 0.98 4.97 25.93
C CYS A 10 0.42 3.57 25.58
N PHE A 11 1.23 2.50 25.63
CA PHE A 11 0.85 1.16 25.16
C PHE A 11 0.13 0.26 26.17
N CYS A 12 -0.27 0.76 27.34
CA CYS A 12 -0.94 -0.06 28.37
C CYS A 12 -2.44 0.21 28.58
N LEU A 13 -3.11 0.92 27.66
CA LEU A 13 -4.57 0.97 27.62
C LEU A 13 -5.03 0.29 26.34
N HIS A 14 -5.56 -0.92 26.47
CA HIS A 14 -6.17 -1.68 25.37
C HIS A 14 -7.40 -0.94 24.83
N SER A 15 -7.18 -0.06 23.85
CA SER A 15 -8.14 0.19 22.78
C SER A 15 -7.63 -0.55 21.56
N VAL A 16 -8.46 -1.42 21.00
CA VAL A 16 -8.23 -2.04 19.68
C VAL A 16 -7.89 -0.92 18.71
N GLN A 17 -6.63 -0.83 18.28
CA GLN A 17 -6.24 0.16 17.27
C GLN A 17 -6.96 -0.18 15.96
N PRO A 18 -7.50 0.82 15.24
CA PRO A 18 -8.14 0.57 13.94
C PRO A 18 -7.16 -0.06 12.96
N PHE A 19 -7.68 -0.89 12.07
CA PHE A 19 -6.96 -1.49 10.94
C PHE A 19 -6.20 -0.38 10.16
N GLY A 20 -4.90 -0.58 9.88
CA GLY A 20 -4.07 0.35 9.09
C GLY A 20 -3.13 1.29 9.87
N PHE A 21 -3.26 1.43 11.19
CA PHE A 21 -2.30 2.21 11.99
C PHE A 21 -0.92 1.52 12.11
N ASP A 22 -0.89 0.19 12.23
CA ASP A 22 0.36 -0.60 12.26
C ASP A 22 1.14 -0.50 10.94
N ASP A 23 0.42 -0.44 9.81
CA ASP A 23 1.03 -0.31 8.50
C ASP A 23 1.57 1.11 8.25
N LEU A 24 0.92 2.15 8.79
CA LEU A 24 1.47 3.52 8.81
C LEU A 24 2.78 3.60 9.58
N GLU A 25 2.86 2.93 10.73
CA GLU A 25 4.10 2.85 11.52
C GLU A 25 5.19 2.09 10.76
N THR A 26 4.80 1.06 9.99
CA THR A 26 5.71 0.36 9.09
C THR A 26 6.27 1.29 8.01
N ILE A 27 5.43 2.05 7.31
CA ILE A 27 5.85 3.05 6.30
C ILE A 27 6.76 4.13 6.93
N PHE A 28 6.42 4.59 8.13
CA PHE A 28 7.22 5.55 8.88
C PHE A 28 8.61 4.97 9.21
N SER A 29 8.68 3.76 9.76
CA SER A 29 9.93 3.10 10.14
C SER A 29 10.85 2.87 8.94
N ILE A 30 10.29 2.51 7.80
CA ILE A 30 11.02 2.32 6.54
C ILE A 30 11.53 3.66 6.01
N THR A 31 10.70 4.69 6.08
CA THR A 31 11.09 6.05 5.70
C THR A 31 12.25 6.53 6.57
N GLU A 32 12.15 6.36 7.88
CA GLU A 32 13.19 6.73 8.83
C GLU A 32 14.49 5.95 8.59
N SER A 33 14.39 4.63 8.35
CA SER A 33 15.51 3.77 8.02
C SER A 33 16.20 4.20 6.72
N THR A 34 15.41 4.53 5.69
CA THR A 34 15.92 5.02 4.39
C THR A 34 16.66 6.34 4.56
N VAL A 35 16.07 7.30 5.27
CA VAL A 35 16.68 8.60 5.56
C VAL A 35 17.97 8.44 6.36
N THR A 36 17.97 7.58 7.38
CA THR A 36 19.14 7.32 8.23
C THR A 36 20.26 6.63 7.47
N THR A 37 19.91 5.69 6.57
CA THR A 37 20.88 4.99 5.72
C THR A 37 21.55 5.94 4.73
N LEU A 38 20.79 6.87 4.15
CA LEU A 38 21.29 7.84 3.19
C LEU A 38 21.99 9.04 3.83
N ALA A 39 21.68 9.38 5.08
CA ALA A 39 22.33 10.48 5.80
C ALA A 39 23.85 10.35 5.91
N LYS A 40 24.38 9.12 5.83
CA LYS A 40 25.82 8.82 5.89
C LYS A 40 26.49 8.75 4.52
N VAL A 41 25.73 8.88 3.43
CA VAL A 41 26.27 8.81 2.07
C VAL A 41 27.16 10.01 1.74
N PRO A 42 26.86 11.25 2.15
CA PRO A 42 27.76 12.38 1.98
C PRO A 42 29.13 12.17 2.65
N GLU A 43 29.18 11.49 3.80
CA GLU A 43 30.42 11.15 4.50
C GLU A 43 31.35 10.26 3.65
N LEU A 44 30.80 9.43 2.74
CA LEU A 44 31.61 8.62 1.81
C LEU A 44 32.40 9.48 0.82
N ALA A 45 31.91 10.69 0.51
CA ALA A 45 32.64 11.65 -0.32
C ALA A 45 33.76 12.34 0.48
N GLU A 46 33.49 12.69 1.75
CA GLU A 46 34.44 13.38 2.64
C GLU A 46 35.59 12.49 3.16
N PHE A 47 35.32 11.21 3.50
CA PHE A 47 36.35 10.30 4.05
C PHE A 47 37.54 10.07 3.11
N ALA A 48 37.37 10.25 1.80
CA ALA A 48 38.42 10.08 0.80
C ALA A 48 39.17 11.38 0.45
N GLU A 49 38.71 12.55 0.91
CA GLU A 49 39.52 13.78 0.90
C GLU A 49 40.63 13.71 1.95
N ASN A 50 40.32 13.17 3.13
CA ASN A 50 41.25 13.09 4.26
C ASN A 50 42.28 11.95 4.17
N ALA A 51 42.07 10.96 3.30
CA ALA A 51 43.02 9.85 3.07
C ALA A 51 44.16 10.21 2.09
N GLY A 52 44.14 11.41 1.49
CA GLY A 52 45.14 11.90 0.54
C GLY A 52 46.35 12.57 1.20
N GLY A 53 46.96 11.92 2.19
CA GLY A 53 48.22 12.39 2.78
C GLY A 53 49.42 12.04 1.90
N SER A 54 50.03 13.06 1.29
CA SER A 54 51.44 13.11 0.84
C SER A 54 51.95 11.91 0.01
N HIS A 55 51.83 11.97 -1.32
CA HIS A 55 52.88 11.48 -2.21
C HIS A 55 52.88 12.28 -3.53
N ASP A 56 54.04 12.83 -3.87
CA ASP A 56 54.34 13.52 -5.12
C ASP A 56 54.03 12.63 -6.33
N GLY A 57 52.95 12.94 -7.02
CA GLY A 57 52.55 12.33 -8.28
C GLY A 57 51.32 13.07 -8.78
N ILE A 58 51.34 13.52 -10.03
CA ILE A 58 50.22 14.25 -10.64
C ILE A 58 49.01 13.30 -10.68
N ALA A 59 48.15 13.37 -9.67
CA ALA A 59 46.91 12.63 -9.61
C ALA A 59 45.89 13.30 -10.52
N LEU A 60 45.62 12.70 -11.67
CA LEU A 60 44.55 13.15 -12.55
C LEU A 60 43.22 13.11 -11.78
N PRO A 61 42.47 14.23 -11.69
CA PRO A 61 41.29 14.36 -10.82
C PRO A 61 40.20 13.32 -11.14
N PHE A 62 40.14 12.86 -12.40
CA PHE A 62 39.17 11.86 -12.88
C PHE A 62 39.31 10.48 -12.21
N SER A 63 40.53 10.08 -11.82
CA SER A 63 40.77 8.76 -11.21
C SER A 63 40.19 8.65 -9.79
N LYS A 64 40.09 9.77 -9.07
CA LYS A 64 39.55 9.83 -7.70
C LYS A 64 38.02 9.76 -7.72
N THR A 65 37.39 10.56 -8.60
CA THR A 65 35.94 10.55 -8.83
C THR A 65 35.45 9.15 -9.23
N GLN A 66 36.14 8.47 -10.15
CA GLN A 66 35.72 7.16 -10.64
C GLN A 66 35.77 6.07 -9.54
N ARG A 67 36.74 6.14 -8.62
CA ARG A 67 36.82 5.25 -7.45
C ARG A 67 35.66 5.47 -6.46
N GLN A 68 35.13 6.69 -6.39
CA GLN A 68 34.05 7.06 -5.45
C GLN A 68 32.64 6.78 -6.02
N LEU A 69 32.49 6.68 -7.34
CA LEU A 69 31.21 6.34 -7.97
C LEU A 69 30.74 4.92 -7.60
N ILE A 70 31.63 3.94 -7.59
CA ILE A 70 31.31 2.53 -7.27
C ILE A 70 30.64 2.39 -5.88
N PRO A 71 31.25 2.84 -4.76
CA PRO A 71 30.62 2.71 -3.45
C PRO A 71 29.32 3.51 -3.33
N MET A 72 29.22 4.67 -4.00
CA MET A 72 27.99 5.45 -4.08
C MET A 72 26.86 4.63 -4.74
N PHE A 73 27.07 4.13 -5.96
CA PHE A 73 26.06 3.33 -6.68
C PHE A 73 25.68 2.07 -5.91
N LYS A 74 26.64 1.39 -5.28
CA LYS A 74 26.36 0.23 -4.43
C LYS A 74 25.41 0.57 -3.28
N LYS A 75 25.61 1.73 -2.64
CA LYS A 75 24.77 2.16 -1.52
C LYS A 75 23.37 2.57 -1.95
N PHE A 76 23.25 3.29 -3.06
CA PHE A 76 21.93 3.63 -3.62
C PHE A 76 21.17 2.39 -4.09
N ALA A 77 21.87 1.40 -4.63
CA ALA A 77 21.22 0.17 -5.09
C ALA A 77 20.69 -0.71 -3.93
N GLU A 78 21.34 -0.68 -2.76
CA GLU A 78 20.80 -1.27 -1.53
C GLU A 78 19.47 -0.62 -1.14
N VAL A 79 19.43 0.71 -1.18
CA VAL A 79 18.24 1.49 -0.83
C VAL A 79 17.11 1.30 -1.84
N THR A 80 17.40 1.31 -3.15
CA THR A 80 16.37 1.09 -4.19
C THR A 80 15.77 -0.31 -4.12
N ASN A 81 16.55 -1.32 -3.73
CA ASN A 81 16.04 -2.68 -3.51
C ASN A 81 15.03 -2.75 -2.37
N ILE A 82 15.27 -2.03 -1.27
CA ILE A 82 14.31 -1.91 -0.16
C ILE A 82 13.08 -1.16 -0.65
N LEU A 83 13.26 -0.01 -1.30
CA LEU A 83 12.17 0.83 -1.77
C LEU A 83 11.28 0.13 -2.81
N ARG A 84 11.84 -0.71 -3.69
CA ARG A 84 11.07 -1.47 -4.67
C ARG A 84 10.11 -2.47 -4.02
N LYS A 85 10.52 -3.12 -2.93
CA LYS A 85 9.64 -4.02 -2.16
C LYS A 85 8.46 -3.27 -1.56
N VAL A 86 8.73 -2.08 -1.03
CA VAL A 86 7.73 -1.22 -0.40
C VAL A 86 6.77 -0.65 -1.44
N ASP A 87 7.30 -0.15 -2.56
CA ASP A 87 6.51 0.35 -3.67
C ASP A 87 5.59 -0.74 -4.24
N HIS A 88 6.09 -1.98 -4.35
CA HIS A 88 5.26 -3.11 -4.78
C HIS A 88 4.11 -3.39 -3.81
N ASN A 89 4.39 -3.50 -2.50
CA ASN A 89 3.35 -3.74 -1.49
C ASN A 89 2.31 -2.61 -1.45
N VAL A 90 2.76 -1.35 -1.55
CA VAL A 90 1.89 -0.18 -1.58
C VAL A 90 1.08 -0.13 -2.87
N ARG A 91 1.65 -0.46 -4.02
CA ARG A 91 0.91 -0.53 -5.29
C ARG A 91 -0.10 -1.67 -5.29
N GLU A 92 0.25 -2.87 -4.83
CA GLU A 92 -0.70 -3.99 -4.75
C GLU A 92 -1.88 -3.67 -3.83
N GLY A 93 -1.63 -3.02 -2.69
CA GLY A 93 -2.68 -2.59 -1.76
C GLY A 93 -3.51 -1.40 -2.24
N ASN A 94 -2.92 -0.50 -3.04
CA ASN A 94 -3.52 0.82 -3.32
C ASN A 94 -3.84 1.08 -4.80
N MET A 95 -3.58 0.11 -5.69
CA MET A 95 -3.54 0.29 -7.17
C MET A 95 -4.77 0.96 -7.78
N HIS A 96 -5.92 0.87 -7.12
CA HIS A 96 -7.18 1.41 -7.63
C HIS A 96 -7.64 2.68 -6.93
N THR A 97 -6.99 3.13 -5.85
CA THR A 97 -7.51 4.22 -5.00
C THR A 97 -7.78 5.51 -5.80
N LEU A 98 -6.80 5.99 -6.57
CA LEU A 98 -6.95 7.24 -7.32
C LEU A 98 -7.91 7.08 -8.50
N SER A 99 -7.87 5.94 -9.20
CA SER A 99 -8.78 5.63 -10.30
C SER A 99 -10.24 5.51 -9.83
N THR A 100 -10.44 4.84 -8.71
CA THR A 100 -11.74 4.71 -8.03
C THR A 100 -12.29 6.07 -7.62
N LEU A 101 -11.45 6.96 -7.09
CA LEU A 101 -11.85 8.34 -6.82
C LEU A 101 -12.21 9.06 -8.13
N GLN A 102 -11.39 8.98 -9.18
CA GLN A 102 -11.69 9.64 -10.45
C GLN A 102 -12.98 9.15 -11.11
N GLN A 103 -13.35 7.88 -10.94
CA GLN A 103 -14.55 7.28 -11.54
C GLN A 103 -15.82 7.58 -10.73
N ASN A 104 -15.74 7.48 -9.40
CA ASN A 104 -16.94 7.54 -8.55
C ASN A 104 -17.23 8.94 -8.01
N LEU A 105 -16.28 9.88 -8.14
CA LEU A 105 -16.46 11.24 -7.66
C LEU A 105 -17.16 12.14 -8.68
N PRO A 106 -18.14 12.94 -8.23
CA PRO A 106 -18.65 14.05 -9.02
C PRO A 106 -17.53 15.01 -9.45
N VAL A 107 -17.68 15.58 -10.66
CA VAL A 107 -16.70 16.47 -11.30
C VAL A 107 -16.23 17.60 -10.38
N ALA A 108 -17.14 18.25 -9.65
CA ALA A 108 -16.82 19.35 -8.74
C ALA A 108 -15.79 18.96 -7.66
N PHE A 109 -15.96 17.78 -7.06
CA PHE A 109 -15.06 17.29 -6.01
C PHE A 109 -13.70 16.85 -6.56
N ARG A 110 -13.66 16.30 -7.79
CA ARG A 110 -12.39 15.99 -8.47
C ARG A 110 -11.55 17.24 -8.69
N TYR A 111 -12.19 18.34 -9.09
CA TYR A 111 -11.53 19.65 -9.24
C TYR A 111 -11.07 20.24 -7.91
N GLU A 112 -11.89 20.16 -6.87
CA GLU A 112 -11.56 20.71 -5.55
C GLU A 112 -10.38 19.96 -4.89
N MET A 113 -10.38 18.62 -4.96
CA MET A 113 -9.27 17.78 -4.49
C MET A 113 -8.06 17.79 -5.43
N LYS A 114 -8.19 18.40 -6.61
CA LYS A 114 -7.15 18.42 -7.65
C LYS A 114 -6.58 17.03 -7.95
N LEU A 115 -7.45 16.04 -8.15
CA LEU A 115 -7.01 14.64 -8.33
C LEU A 115 -6.08 14.46 -9.54
N ASP A 116 -6.35 15.15 -10.64
CA ASP A 116 -5.49 15.11 -11.83
C ASP A 116 -4.08 15.63 -11.50
N SER A 117 -3.98 16.66 -10.65
CA SER A 117 -2.70 17.18 -10.18
C SER A 117 -1.95 16.17 -9.31
N ILE A 118 -2.66 15.37 -8.50
CA ILE A 118 -2.06 14.29 -7.71
C ILE A 118 -1.54 13.20 -8.64
N GLU A 119 -2.36 12.77 -9.60
CA GLU A 119 -1.99 11.76 -10.59
C GLU A 119 -0.77 12.17 -11.41
N ASP A 120 -0.78 13.40 -11.95
CA ASP A 120 0.32 13.96 -12.72
C ASP A 120 1.61 14.01 -11.90
N THR A 121 1.51 14.39 -10.62
CA THR A 121 2.67 14.50 -9.72
C THR A 121 3.28 13.13 -9.44
N ILE A 122 2.45 12.12 -9.14
CA ILE A 122 2.90 10.74 -8.93
C ILE A 122 3.53 10.18 -10.21
N THR A 123 2.84 10.34 -11.34
CA THR A 123 3.28 9.82 -12.64
C THR A 123 4.60 10.42 -13.08
N LEU A 124 4.76 11.73 -12.95
CA LEU A 124 6.01 12.41 -13.31
C LEU A 124 7.15 12.03 -12.35
N MET A 125 6.88 11.86 -11.06
CA MET A 125 7.88 11.36 -10.11
C MET A 125 8.33 9.93 -10.46
N ASP A 126 7.37 9.05 -10.80
CA ASP A 126 7.65 7.69 -11.22
C ASP A 126 8.52 7.67 -12.50
N LEU A 127 8.28 8.58 -13.45
CA LEU A 127 9.12 8.70 -14.65
C LEU A 127 10.58 9.02 -14.31
N TYR A 128 10.83 10.02 -13.44
CA TYR A 128 12.19 10.31 -12.96
C TYR A 128 12.80 9.13 -12.23
N TYR A 129 12.00 8.44 -11.41
CA TYR A 129 12.46 7.30 -10.64
C TYR A 129 12.83 6.10 -11.52
N GLN A 130 12.11 5.84 -12.61
CA GLN A 130 12.48 4.81 -13.58
C GLN A 130 13.81 5.13 -14.28
N ASN A 131 14.03 6.40 -14.65
CA ASN A 131 15.32 6.81 -15.21
C ASN A 131 16.46 6.63 -14.20
N PHE A 132 16.23 7.00 -12.94
CA PHE A 132 17.18 6.77 -11.85
C PHE A 132 17.49 5.28 -11.67
N LEU A 133 16.46 4.43 -11.66
CA LEU A 133 16.63 2.96 -11.56
C LEU A 133 17.45 2.41 -12.73
N ALA A 134 17.21 2.88 -13.95
CA ALA A 134 17.99 2.45 -15.11
C ALA A 134 19.50 2.72 -14.93
N TYR A 135 19.87 3.87 -14.36
CA TYR A 135 21.27 4.15 -14.03
C TYR A 135 21.81 3.25 -12.91
N THR A 136 21.04 3.03 -11.84
CA THR A 136 21.51 2.16 -10.74
C THR A 136 21.64 0.71 -11.15
N ASP A 137 20.70 0.20 -11.96
CA ASP A 137 20.68 -1.18 -12.41
C ASP A 137 21.79 -1.43 -13.44
N LEU A 138 22.01 -0.49 -14.37
CA LEU A 138 23.14 -0.56 -15.30
C LEU A 138 24.49 -0.53 -14.56
N ALA A 139 24.61 0.30 -13.52
CA ALA A 139 25.80 0.32 -12.68
C ALA A 139 26.04 -1.05 -12.02
N GLN A 140 24.98 -1.69 -11.51
CA GLN A 140 25.08 -3.02 -10.91
C GLN A 140 25.55 -4.09 -11.90
N VAL A 141 25.02 -4.10 -13.12
CA VAL A 141 25.44 -5.03 -14.18
C VAL A 141 26.92 -4.85 -14.52
N GLN A 142 27.37 -3.60 -14.73
CA GLN A 142 28.78 -3.31 -15.02
C GLN A 142 29.71 -3.75 -13.88
N MET A 143 29.27 -3.61 -12.62
CA MET A 143 30.02 -4.10 -11.46
C MET A 143 30.06 -5.65 -11.39
N GLN A 144 29.01 -6.35 -11.80
CA GLN A 144 28.99 -7.81 -11.85
C GLN A 144 29.89 -8.37 -12.95
N ASP A 145 29.83 -7.80 -14.16
CA ASP A 145 30.67 -8.21 -15.29
C ASP A 145 32.17 -8.04 -14.98
N SER A 146 32.53 -7.01 -14.21
CA SER A 146 33.91 -6.80 -13.77
C SER A 146 34.42 -7.84 -12.77
N ASN A 147 33.54 -8.43 -11.95
CA ASN A 147 33.91 -9.49 -11.00
C ASN A 147 34.05 -10.87 -11.68
N LEU A 148 33.49 -11.05 -12.87
CA LEU A 148 33.61 -12.29 -13.66
C LEU A 148 34.91 -12.35 -14.48
N LEU A 149 35.66 -11.25 -14.58
CA LEU A 149 36.86 -11.13 -15.40
C LEU A 149 38.17 -11.45 -14.67
N ASP A 150 38.17 -11.79 -13.38
CA ASP A 150 39.41 -11.82 -12.59
C ASP A 150 39.58 -13.04 -11.68
N ASP A 151 39.84 -14.20 -12.28
CA ASP A 151 40.48 -15.33 -11.56
C ASP A 151 41.91 -15.63 -12.07
N ASN A 152 42.37 -15.03 -13.19
CA ASN A 152 43.65 -15.42 -13.80
C ASN A 152 44.56 -14.28 -14.30
N LEU A 153 44.26 -13.00 -14.07
CA LEU A 153 45.19 -11.93 -14.49
C LEU A 153 45.22 -10.77 -13.51
N LYS A 154 46.02 -10.94 -12.44
CA LYS A 154 46.40 -9.89 -11.48
C LYS A 154 47.17 -8.74 -12.16
N SER A 155 46.47 -7.88 -12.89
CA SER A 155 47.00 -6.57 -13.32
C SER A 155 45.96 -5.58 -13.86
N ASP A 156 44.66 -5.89 -13.87
CA ASP A 156 43.68 -4.96 -14.45
C ASP A 156 43.13 -3.93 -13.42
N PRO A 157 42.89 -2.68 -13.87
CA PRO A 157 42.42 -1.59 -13.02
C PRO A 157 41.01 -1.88 -12.44
N PRO A 158 40.65 -1.27 -11.30
CA PRO A 158 39.36 -1.51 -10.66
C PRO A 158 38.19 -1.25 -11.63
N ALA A 159 37.11 -2.01 -11.46
CA ALA A 159 35.85 -1.92 -12.20
C ALA A 159 35.46 -0.48 -12.58
N ASN A 160 35.75 -0.06 -13.80
CA ASN A 160 35.46 1.29 -14.25
C ASN A 160 34.02 1.38 -14.76
N LEU A 161 33.16 2.07 -14.00
CA LEU A 161 31.82 2.42 -14.47
C LEU A 161 31.92 3.24 -15.77
N LYS A 162 31.22 2.78 -16.80
CA LYS A 162 31.23 3.34 -18.15
C LYS A 162 30.06 4.31 -18.35
N PHE A 163 29.99 5.33 -17.52
CA PHE A 163 29.04 6.42 -17.69
C PHE A 163 29.74 7.66 -18.23
N ASP A 164 29.09 8.31 -19.20
CA ASP A 164 29.52 9.63 -19.61
C ASP A 164 29.24 10.65 -18.50
N LYS A 165 30.25 11.48 -18.19
CA LYS A 165 30.17 12.46 -17.11
C LYS A 165 29.05 13.47 -17.38
N PHE A 166 28.95 13.96 -18.60
CA PHE A 166 27.97 14.98 -18.98
C PHE A 166 26.55 14.42 -18.81
N THR A 167 26.29 13.19 -19.23
CA THR A 167 24.97 12.54 -19.05
C THR A 167 24.55 12.45 -17.58
N LEU A 168 25.44 11.96 -16.71
CA LEU A 168 25.14 11.83 -15.28
C LEU A 168 24.98 13.19 -14.59
N GLU A 169 25.80 14.17 -14.98
CA GLU A 169 25.72 15.53 -14.45
C GLU A 169 24.39 16.19 -14.84
N ASP A 170 24.01 16.13 -16.13
CA ASP A 170 22.75 16.68 -16.64
C ASP A 170 21.54 16.07 -15.92
N PHE A 171 21.55 14.74 -15.75
CA PHE A 171 20.52 14.05 -14.98
C PHE A 171 20.43 14.58 -13.54
N ALA A 172 21.55 14.68 -12.81
CA ALA A 172 21.57 15.17 -11.44
C ALA A 172 21.09 16.63 -11.31
N VAL A 173 21.49 17.50 -12.25
CA VAL A 173 21.01 18.89 -12.30
C VAL A 173 19.50 18.94 -12.55
N SER A 174 18.98 18.10 -13.45
CA SER A 174 17.54 18.07 -13.74
C SER A 174 16.70 17.74 -12.49
N LEU A 175 17.13 16.77 -11.68
CA LEU A 175 16.43 16.32 -10.46
C LEU A 175 16.34 17.41 -9.39
N THR A 176 17.39 18.22 -9.26
CA THR A 176 17.57 19.20 -8.17
C THR A 176 17.30 20.65 -8.59
N SER A 177 16.96 20.87 -9.86
CA SER A 177 16.66 22.19 -10.42
C SER A 177 15.49 22.89 -9.72
N HIS A 178 15.42 24.21 -9.85
CA HIS A 178 14.38 25.02 -9.21
C HIS A 178 13.06 25.09 -10.01
N VAL A 179 12.94 24.33 -11.10
CA VAL A 179 11.70 24.33 -11.89
C VAL A 179 10.60 23.53 -11.17
N PRO A 180 9.32 23.91 -11.31
CA PRO A 180 8.21 23.23 -10.61
C PRO A 180 8.06 21.74 -10.96
N THR A 181 8.53 21.33 -12.14
CA THR A 181 8.45 19.95 -12.65
C THR A 181 9.68 19.09 -12.32
N SER A 182 10.65 19.64 -11.59
CA SER A 182 11.78 18.87 -11.05
C SER A 182 11.32 17.95 -9.92
N VAL A 183 12.11 16.94 -9.59
CA VAL A 183 11.84 16.08 -8.42
C VAL A 183 11.68 16.89 -7.13
N ARG A 184 12.52 17.92 -6.95
CA ARG A 184 12.41 18.86 -5.83
C ARG A 184 11.05 19.59 -5.82
N GLY A 185 10.66 20.15 -6.96
CA GLY A 185 9.40 20.90 -7.10
C GLY A 185 8.16 20.01 -6.89
N LEU A 186 8.20 18.78 -7.40
CA LEU A 186 7.12 17.80 -7.24
C LEU A 186 7.00 17.32 -5.79
N MET A 187 8.11 17.12 -5.08
CA MET A 187 8.07 16.78 -3.66
C MET A 187 7.47 17.93 -2.83
N GLU A 188 7.80 19.18 -3.15
CA GLU A 188 7.21 20.35 -2.50
C GLU A 188 5.70 20.43 -2.75
N ARG A 189 5.28 20.14 -3.98
CA ARG A 189 3.87 20.07 -4.34
C ARG A 189 3.13 19.03 -3.50
N ILE A 190 3.68 17.83 -3.31
CA ILE A 190 3.07 16.81 -2.42
C ILE A 190 2.94 17.33 -1.00
N ASN A 191 3.99 17.97 -0.47
CA ASN A 191 3.93 18.53 0.88
C ASN A 191 2.82 19.58 1.04
N GLU A 192 2.70 20.52 0.10
CA GLU A 192 1.64 21.54 0.10
C GLU A 192 0.24 20.96 -0.10
N MET A 193 0.12 19.79 -0.75
CA MET A 193 -1.16 19.09 -0.86
C MET A 193 -1.57 18.45 0.48
N VAL A 194 -0.64 17.85 1.22
CA VAL A 194 -0.95 17.17 2.48
C VAL A 194 -1.07 18.14 3.66
N VAL A 195 -0.09 19.02 3.84
CA VAL A 195 -0.04 20.02 4.91
C VAL A 195 0.14 21.39 4.25
N PRO A 196 -0.96 22.09 3.91
CA PRO A 196 -0.87 23.39 3.26
C PRO A 196 -0.19 24.41 4.18
N SER A 197 0.71 25.20 3.60
CA SER A 197 1.38 26.31 4.29
C SER A 197 0.39 27.23 5.01
N SER A 198 0.69 27.58 6.27
CA SER A 198 -0.23 28.19 7.24
C SER A 198 -0.99 29.45 6.75
N GLN A 199 -2.11 29.73 7.44
CA GLN A 199 -3.07 30.82 7.24
C GLN A 199 -2.49 32.25 7.11
N ASN A 200 -1.21 32.47 7.39
CA ASN A 200 -0.54 33.78 7.33
C ASN A 200 0.11 34.10 5.96
N SER A 201 0.15 33.14 5.04
CA SER A 201 0.56 33.39 3.67
C SER A 201 -0.66 33.77 2.84
N ALA A 202 -0.77 35.03 2.42
CA ALA A 202 -1.85 35.53 1.56
C ALA A 202 -1.97 34.80 0.20
N VAL A 203 -1.06 33.86 -0.08
CA VAL A 203 -1.00 33.08 -1.32
C VAL A 203 -1.11 31.59 -0.96
N ARG A 204 -2.33 31.03 -1.04
CA ARG A 204 -2.52 29.58 -1.06
C ARG A 204 -2.32 29.10 -2.50
N VAL A 205 -1.17 28.48 -2.78
CA VAL A 205 -0.77 28.13 -4.15
C VAL A 205 -1.48 26.87 -4.65
N PHE A 206 -1.72 25.89 -3.77
CA PHE A 206 -2.22 24.57 -4.16
C PHE A 206 -3.65 24.27 -3.71
N MET A 207 -3.95 24.20 -2.42
CA MET A 207 -5.32 23.94 -1.96
C MET A 207 -5.72 24.91 -0.86
N ARG A 208 -7.04 25.17 -0.75
CA ARG A 208 -7.58 25.97 0.35
C ARG A 208 -7.44 25.19 1.65
N ASP A 209 -7.92 23.96 1.68
CA ASP A 209 -7.76 23.05 2.82
C ASP A 209 -6.75 21.95 2.48
N GLY A 210 -6.27 21.23 3.49
CA GLY A 210 -5.38 20.08 3.24
C GLY A 210 -6.16 18.96 2.56
N LEU A 211 -5.47 18.16 1.73
CA LEU A 211 -6.06 17.05 0.96
C LEU A 211 -7.02 16.19 1.80
N PHE A 212 -6.57 15.80 2.99
CA PHE A 212 -7.33 14.91 3.87
C PHE A 212 -8.50 15.61 4.55
N ASP A 213 -8.39 16.91 4.84
CA ASP A 213 -9.53 17.69 5.33
C ASP A 213 -10.59 17.86 4.23
N THR A 214 -10.18 18.07 2.97
CA THR A 214 -11.09 18.12 1.82
C THR A 214 -11.79 16.77 1.62
N ILE A 215 -11.07 15.66 1.73
CA ILE A 215 -11.66 14.30 1.65
C ILE A 215 -12.69 14.10 2.76
N LEU A 216 -12.41 14.50 3.99
CA LEU A 216 -13.36 14.36 5.11
C LEU A 216 -14.63 15.19 4.89
N LYS A 217 -14.50 16.46 4.49
CA LYS A 217 -15.66 17.32 4.19
C LYS A 217 -16.54 16.69 3.10
N PHE A 218 -15.89 16.16 2.07
CA PHE A 218 -16.58 15.48 0.99
C PHE A 218 -17.31 14.21 1.45
N LEU A 219 -16.64 13.39 2.26
CA LEU A 219 -17.25 12.19 2.85
C LEU A 219 -18.49 12.54 3.66
N ASP A 220 -18.43 13.60 4.48
CA ASP A 220 -19.58 14.09 5.24
C ASP A 220 -20.72 14.54 4.32
N GLU A 221 -20.42 15.24 3.22
CA GLU A 221 -21.43 15.69 2.25
C GLU A 221 -22.11 14.53 1.49
N LEU A 222 -21.45 13.38 1.37
CA LEU A 222 -22.00 12.18 0.75
C LEU A 222 -22.57 11.16 1.75
N ASP A 223 -22.87 11.54 2.99
CA ASP A 223 -23.31 10.61 4.05
C ASP A 223 -22.31 9.44 4.24
N ASN A 224 -21.01 9.71 4.12
CA ASN A 224 -19.90 8.75 4.11
C ASN A 224 -19.98 7.67 3.01
N SER A 225 -20.80 7.87 1.98
CA SER A 225 -20.99 6.90 0.90
C SER A 225 -20.12 7.23 -0.32
N ILE A 226 -18.97 6.56 -0.46
CA ILE A 226 -18.26 6.49 -1.74
C ILE A 226 -18.49 5.11 -2.34
N CYS A 227 -19.22 5.13 -3.43
CA CYS A 227 -19.71 3.91 -4.04
C CYS A 227 -18.64 3.17 -4.86
N GLY A 228 -18.74 1.84 -4.90
CA GLY A 228 -17.90 0.98 -5.74
C GLY A 228 -16.43 0.93 -5.31
N THR A 229 -16.11 1.32 -4.08
CA THR A 229 -14.72 1.47 -3.64
C THR A 229 -14.17 0.26 -2.89
N GLU A 230 -15.02 -0.72 -2.51
CA GLU A 230 -14.66 -1.91 -1.71
C GLU A 230 -13.78 -1.60 -0.48
N MET A 231 -13.75 -0.34 -0.04
CA MET A 231 -12.87 0.17 1.01
C MET A 231 -13.63 1.15 1.91
N SER A 232 -13.18 1.31 3.15
CA SER A 232 -13.72 2.31 4.06
C SER A 232 -13.13 3.70 3.78
N PRO A 233 -13.80 4.78 4.20
CA PRO A 233 -13.23 6.13 4.17
C PRO A 233 -11.85 6.24 4.86
N GLN A 234 -11.66 5.55 5.98
CA GLN A 234 -10.37 5.48 6.65
C GLN A 234 -9.30 4.79 5.78
N GLN A 235 -9.65 3.67 5.14
CA GLN A 235 -8.74 2.95 4.24
C GLN A 235 -8.36 3.80 3.03
N LEU A 236 -9.31 4.59 2.50
CA LEU A 236 -9.06 5.52 1.42
C LEU A 236 -7.97 6.54 1.77
N ILE A 237 -8.08 7.16 2.95
CA ILE A 237 -7.10 8.12 3.47
C ILE A 237 -5.73 7.46 3.61
N TYR A 238 -5.69 6.26 4.20
CA TYR A 238 -4.47 5.47 4.36
C TYR A 238 -3.80 5.15 3.02
N ASN A 239 -4.55 4.63 2.05
CA ASN A 239 -4.03 4.24 0.73
C ASN A 239 -3.47 5.44 -0.05
N LEU A 240 -4.17 6.58 0.04
CA LEU A 240 -3.73 7.80 -0.62
C LEU A 240 -2.45 8.36 0.02
N TYR A 241 -2.41 8.43 1.37
CA TYR A 241 -1.20 8.85 2.08
C TYR A 241 -0.01 7.95 1.77
N SER A 242 -0.21 6.63 1.80
CA SER A 242 0.86 5.65 1.55
C SER A 242 1.47 5.83 0.15
N SER A 243 0.63 6.05 -0.86
CA SER A 243 1.08 6.32 -2.24
C SER A 243 1.87 7.63 -2.33
N LEU A 244 1.39 8.70 -1.69
CA LEU A 244 2.10 10.00 -1.65
C LEU A 244 3.42 9.91 -0.88
N GLN A 245 3.45 9.16 0.23
CA GLN A 245 4.63 9.02 1.07
C GLN A 245 5.73 8.22 0.37
N VAL A 246 5.41 7.09 -0.28
CA VAL A 246 6.38 6.35 -1.11
C VAL A 246 6.93 7.23 -2.24
N THR A 247 6.06 8.03 -2.86
CA THR A 247 6.45 8.99 -3.90
C THR A 247 7.45 10.04 -3.37
N GLN A 248 7.23 10.57 -2.16
CA GLN A 248 8.16 11.48 -1.50
C GLN A 248 9.49 10.80 -1.11
N VAL A 249 9.47 9.52 -0.70
CA VAL A 249 10.70 8.76 -0.43
C VAL A 249 11.52 8.57 -1.70
N LYS A 250 10.88 8.22 -2.83
CA LYS A 250 11.55 8.16 -4.14
C LYS A 250 12.24 9.49 -4.47
N ALA A 251 11.53 10.61 -4.25
CA ALA A 251 12.06 11.95 -4.48
C ALA A 251 13.31 12.24 -3.63
N TYR A 252 13.23 11.94 -2.33
CA TYR A 252 14.34 12.11 -1.39
C TYR A 252 15.57 11.33 -1.82
N VAL A 253 15.42 10.04 -2.17
CA VAL A 253 16.52 9.17 -2.63
C VAL A 253 17.16 9.76 -3.89
N MET A 254 16.36 10.19 -4.87
CA MET A 254 16.87 10.77 -6.12
C MET A 254 17.63 12.09 -5.90
N MET A 255 17.16 12.96 -5.00
CA MET A 255 17.88 14.21 -4.69
C MET A 255 19.18 13.96 -3.94
N GLN A 256 19.19 13.02 -2.99
CA GLN A 256 20.42 12.59 -2.30
C GLN A 256 21.44 12.05 -3.29
N PHE A 257 20.99 11.23 -4.26
CA PHE A 257 21.84 10.75 -5.34
C PHE A 257 22.42 11.91 -6.15
N ALA A 258 21.56 12.85 -6.57
CA ALA A 258 21.97 13.98 -7.39
C ALA A 258 23.03 14.86 -6.71
N TRP A 259 22.82 15.30 -5.47
CA TRP A 259 23.80 16.14 -4.78
C TRP A 259 25.11 15.40 -4.48
N THR A 260 25.04 14.12 -4.12
CA THR A 260 26.25 13.30 -3.95
C THR A 260 27.04 13.22 -5.25
N LEU A 261 26.36 12.99 -6.38
CA LEU A 261 26.99 12.90 -7.70
C LEU A 261 27.64 14.24 -8.11
N LEU A 262 26.92 15.35 -7.92
CA LEU A 262 27.41 16.69 -8.24
C LEU A 262 28.62 17.07 -7.37
N HIS A 263 28.62 16.67 -6.09
CA HIS A 263 29.77 16.81 -5.22
C HIS A 263 30.98 16.04 -5.76
N LEU A 264 30.82 14.74 -6.08
CA LEU A 264 31.90 13.90 -6.64
C LEU A 264 32.45 14.45 -7.97
N TYR A 265 31.64 15.17 -8.73
CA TYR A 265 32.03 15.80 -9.99
C TYR A 265 32.68 17.18 -9.82
N GLY A 266 32.81 17.67 -8.58
CA GLY A 266 33.44 18.94 -8.24
C GLY A 266 32.56 20.16 -8.57
N LYS A 267 31.22 20.00 -8.56
CA LYS A 267 30.28 21.09 -8.90
C LYS A 267 29.86 21.95 -7.69
N GLY A 268 30.20 21.52 -6.49
CA GLY A 268 29.86 22.20 -5.23
C GLY A 268 29.92 21.22 -4.05
N ASN A 269 29.85 21.73 -2.82
CA ASN A 269 29.88 20.85 -1.64
C ASN A 269 28.51 20.22 -1.35
N PHE A 270 27.41 20.95 -1.59
CA PHE A 270 26.02 20.52 -1.39
C PHE A 270 25.66 20.00 0.02
N THR A 271 26.55 20.18 1.01
CA THR A 271 26.32 19.77 2.41
C THR A 271 25.10 20.45 3.00
N THR A 272 25.01 21.78 2.85
CA THR A 272 23.89 22.57 3.37
C THR A 272 22.56 22.14 2.76
N GLU A 273 22.52 21.92 1.44
CA GLU A 273 21.34 21.46 0.72
C GLU A 273 20.89 20.08 1.21
N THR A 274 21.85 19.18 1.41
CA THR A 274 21.63 17.81 1.85
C THR A 274 21.12 17.74 3.29
N GLU A 275 21.76 18.47 4.21
CA GLU A 275 21.34 18.58 5.61
C GLU A 275 19.98 19.25 5.73
N THR A 276 19.76 20.34 4.99
CA THR A 276 18.47 21.04 4.97
C THR A 276 17.36 20.13 4.47
N LEU A 277 17.59 19.40 3.38
CA LEU A 277 16.63 18.42 2.86
C LEU A 277 16.31 17.36 3.91
N GLN A 278 17.32 16.82 4.59
CA GLN A 278 17.12 15.79 5.61
C GLN A 278 16.27 16.30 6.78
N VAL A 279 16.60 17.48 7.33
CA VAL A 279 15.87 18.08 8.45
C VAL A 279 14.43 18.39 8.04
N GLN A 280 14.25 19.02 6.88
CA GLN A 280 12.92 19.37 6.38
C GLN A 280 12.08 18.12 6.10
N PHE A 281 12.66 17.09 5.48
CA PHE A 281 11.96 15.85 5.16
C PHE A 281 11.49 15.13 6.44
N LYS A 282 12.35 15.04 7.47
CA LYS A 282 11.96 14.47 8.78
C LYS A 282 10.84 15.26 9.44
N GLN A 283 10.93 16.59 9.45
CA GLN A 283 9.90 17.44 10.04
C GLN A 283 8.56 17.29 9.31
N ARG A 284 8.60 17.29 7.96
CA ARG A 284 7.42 17.11 7.12
C ARG A 284 6.78 15.74 7.34
N LEU A 285 7.58 14.68 7.43
CA LEU A 285 7.10 13.34 7.72
C LEU A 285 6.24 13.31 9.00
N VAL A 286 6.73 13.90 10.10
CA VAL A 286 5.99 13.97 11.37
C VAL A 286 4.71 14.78 11.20
N ASN A 287 4.79 15.99 10.64
CA ASN A 287 3.62 16.86 10.46
C ASN A 287 2.53 16.21 9.58
N GLN A 288 2.95 15.57 8.47
CA GLN A 288 2.05 14.87 7.56
C GLN A 288 1.42 13.66 8.24
N MET A 289 2.21 12.88 8.99
CA MET A 289 1.70 11.73 9.75
C MET A 289 0.65 12.15 10.78
N ASP A 290 0.89 13.23 11.53
CA ASP A 290 -0.07 13.75 12.52
C ASP A 290 -1.37 14.22 11.87
N THR A 291 -1.26 14.88 10.72
CA THR A 291 -2.42 15.31 9.91
C THR A 291 -3.25 14.10 9.48
N VAL A 292 -2.58 13.07 8.96
CA VAL A 292 -3.23 11.84 8.48
C VAL A 292 -3.84 11.05 9.63
N LYS A 293 -3.14 10.88 10.75
CA LYS A 293 -3.69 10.20 11.94
C LYS A 293 -4.93 10.91 12.43
N THR A 294 -4.92 12.23 12.47
CA THR A 294 -6.09 13.05 12.84
C THR A 294 -7.24 12.82 11.86
N ALA A 295 -6.96 12.79 10.56
CA ALA A 295 -7.99 12.57 9.55
C ALA A 295 -8.58 11.14 9.61
N MET A 296 -7.73 10.12 9.73
CA MET A 296 -8.14 8.72 9.88
C MET A 296 -8.94 8.48 11.16
N GLY A 297 -8.64 9.19 12.24
CA GLY A 297 -9.41 9.11 13.49
C GLY A 297 -10.83 9.71 13.39
N LYS A 298 -11.08 10.57 12.40
CA LYS A 298 -12.41 11.13 12.11
C LYS A 298 -13.19 10.32 11.07
N ALA A 299 -12.49 9.62 10.19
CA ALA A 299 -13.09 8.85 9.11
C ALA A 299 -13.73 7.55 9.59
N ASP A 300 -14.84 7.15 8.96
CA ASP A 300 -15.48 5.87 9.23
C ASP A 300 -14.61 4.69 8.77
N THR A 301 -14.69 3.60 9.53
CA THR A 301 -14.04 2.31 9.25
C THR A 301 -14.97 1.35 8.49
N VAL A 302 -16.26 1.67 8.39
CA VAL A 302 -17.25 0.86 7.67
C VAL A 302 -16.98 0.87 6.16
N VAL A 303 -16.97 -0.31 5.57
CA VAL A 303 -16.88 -0.49 4.12
C VAL A 303 -18.27 -0.35 3.50
N TYR A 304 -18.44 0.62 2.61
CA TYR A 304 -19.71 0.86 1.92
C TYR A 304 -19.79 0.01 0.65
N LYS A 305 -20.77 -0.91 0.58
CA LYS A 305 -21.02 -1.77 -0.58
C LYS A 305 -22.07 -1.22 -1.57
N CYS A 306 -22.45 0.05 -1.45
CA CYS A 306 -23.54 0.66 -2.23
C CYS A 306 -24.86 -0.09 -2.11
N ASP A 307 -25.11 -0.69 -0.95
CA ASP A 307 -26.38 -1.34 -0.72
C ASP A 307 -27.51 -0.31 -0.87
N PRO A 308 -28.59 -0.66 -1.60
CA PRO A 308 -29.70 0.26 -1.78
C PRO A 308 -30.29 0.61 -0.41
N LYS A 309 -30.60 1.90 -0.19
CA LYS A 309 -31.15 2.39 1.10
C LYS A 309 -32.39 1.61 1.57
N VAL A 310 -33.13 1.02 0.63
CA VAL A 310 -34.27 0.15 0.89
C VAL A 310 -34.04 -1.19 0.21
N HIS A 311 -34.00 -2.25 1.02
CA HIS A 311 -33.91 -3.61 0.54
C HIS A 311 -35.30 -4.17 0.21
N VAL A 312 -35.50 -4.54 -1.06
CA VAL A 312 -36.69 -5.19 -1.61
C VAL A 312 -36.33 -6.60 -2.09
N GLU A 313 -37.08 -7.60 -1.60
CA GLU A 313 -36.91 -9.01 -1.97
C GLU A 313 -37.20 -9.21 -3.47
N GLY A 314 -36.38 -10.01 -4.16
CA GLY A 314 -36.48 -10.27 -5.59
C GLY A 314 -35.93 -9.16 -6.49
N GLN A 315 -35.53 -8.01 -5.93
CA GLN A 315 -34.87 -6.92 -6.67
C GLN A 315 -33.44 -6.69 -6.18
N THR A 316 -33.30 -6.47 -4.87
CA THR A 316 -32.04 -6.06 -4.24
C THR A 316 -31.42 -7.16 -3.37
N TYR A 317 -32.24 -8.13 -2.95
CA TYR A 317 -31.79 -9.34 -2.29
C TYR A 317 -32.75 -10.48 -2.66
N ALA A 318 -32.26 -11.71 -2.61
CA ALA A 318 -33.11 -12.89 -2.66
C ALA A 318 -32.99 -13.59 -1.30
N GLN A 319 -34.12 -13.83 -0.64
CA GLN A 319 -34.09 -14.61 0.59
C GLN A 319 -33.95 -16.08 0.23
N LEU A 320 -32.80 -16.67 0.57
CA LEU A 320 -32.64 -18.12 0.57
C LEU A 320 -33.37 -18.68 1.79
N THR A 321 -34.64 -19.01 1.64
CA THR A 321 -35.32 -19.86 2.60
C THR A 321 -34.84 -21.30 2.40
N GLN A 322 -34.82 -22.10 3.47
CA GLN A 322 -34.62 -23.55 3.36
C GLN A 322 -33.25 -24.03 2.84
N LEU A 323 -32.18 -23.23 2.96
CA LEU A 323 -30.85 -23.63 2.47
C LEU A 323 -30.29 -24.88 3.20
N LEU A 324 -30.60 -25.02 4.48
CA LEU A 324 -30.27 -26.20 5.29
C LEU A 324 -31.58 -26.81 5.80
N GLN A 325 -31.98 -27.94 5.20
CA GLN A 325 -33.18 -28.67 5.60
C GLN A 325 -32.82 -30.04 6.16
N GLY A 326 -33.27 -30.29 7.39
CA GLY A 326 -33.47 -31.64 7.90
C GLY A 326 -34.88 -32.10 7.53
N PHE A 327 -35.00 -33.29 6.94
CA PHE A 327 -36.28 -33.90 6.60
C PHE A 327 -36.42 -35.20 7.38
N LEU A 328 -37.46 -35.30 8.21
CA LEU A 328 -37.71 -36.51 8.98
C LEU A 328 -38.75 -37.36 8.27
N ILE A 329 -38.45 -38.64 8.07
CA ILE A 329 -39.31 -39.55 7.33
C ILE A 329 -39.23 -40.94 7.97
N ASN A 330 -40.36 -41.65 8.01
CA ASN A 330 -40.38 -43.04 8.44
C ASN A 330 -39.75 -43.92 7.36
N GLU A 331 -39.02 -44.95 7.76
CA GLU A 331 -38.31 -45.83 6.82
C GLU A 331 -39.25 -46.48 5.77
N VAL A 332 -40.44 -46.90 6.20
CA VAL A 332 -41.51 -47.45 5.33
C VAL A 332 -41.84 -46.53 4.16
N ASP A 333 -41.68 -45.22 4.32
CA ASP A 333 -41.99 -44.21 3.30
C ASP A 333 -40.80 -43.87 2.41
N MET A 334 -39.60 -44.39 2.72
CA MET A 334 -38.36 -44.14 1.98
C MET A 334 -38.11 -45.14 0.84
N ASN A 335 -38.90 -46.22 0.74
CA ASN A 335 -38.71 -47.25 -0.26
C ASN A 335 -40.03 -47.67 -0.95
N PRO A 336 -39.97 -48.18 -2.20
CA PRO A 336 -41.17 -48.59 -2.94
C PRO A 336 -41.81 -49.88 -2.41
N LYS A 337 -41.12 -50.65 -1.57
CA LYS A 337 -41.63 -51.91 -1.01
C LYS A 337 -42.49 -51.68 0.24
N THR A 338 -42.57 -50.43 0.72
CA THR A 338 -43.27 -50.07 1.96
C THR A 338 -42.87 -50.98 3.13
N SER A 339 -41.57 -51.13 3.36
CA SER A 339 -41.00 -52.00 4.40
C SER A 339 -40.05 -51.26 5.35
N CYS A 340 -39.95 -51.69 6.61
CA CYS A 340 -38.97 -51.21 7.60
C CYS A 340 -37.89 -52.25 7.91
N THR A 341 -37.36 -52.92 6.89
CA THR A 341 -36.43 -54.04 7.07
C THR A 341 -34.96 -53.65 6.96
N ASP A 342 -34.69 -52.42 6.54
CA ASP A 342 -33.36 -51.90 6.28
C ASP A 342 -32.96 -50.90 7.39
N ASN A 343 -31.94 -50.08 7.16
CA ASN A 343 -31.51 -49.04 8.08
C ASN A 343 -31.01 -47.81 7.29
N CYS A 344 -30.73 -46.70 7.98
CA CYS A 344 -30.25 -45.47 7.33
C CYS A 344 -29.00 -45.67 6.43
N GLY A 345 -28.15 -46.66 6.71
CA GLY A 345 -26.98 -46.96 5.88
C GLY A 345 -27.32 -47.40 4.45
N THR A 346 -28.50 -47.99 4.26
CA THR A 346 -29.06 -48.38 2.96
C THR A 346 -29.59 -47.16 2.19
N TYR A 347 -30.04 -46.11 2.89
CA TYR A 347 -30.71 -44.94 2.34
C TYR A 347 -29.77 -43.73 2.17
N LYS A 348 -28.67 -43.92 1.44
CA LYS A 348 -27.72 -42.82 1.16
C LYS A 348 -28.27 -41.76 0.21
N LEU A 349 -29.08 -42.22 -0.75
CA LEU A 349 -29.69 -41.39 -1.78
C LEU A 349 -31.10 -41.91 -2.07
N VAL A 350 -32.11 -41.17 -1.65
CA VAL A 350 -33.51 -41.53 -1.87
C VAL A 350 -34.15 -40.46 -2.73
N ASN A 351 -34.51 -40.82 -3.96
CA ASN A 351 -34.93 -39.87 -4.99
C ASN A 351 -36.21 -39.10 -4.64
N ARG A 352 -37.06 -39.66 -3.76
CA ARG A 352 -38.31 -39.06 -3.28
C ARG A 352 -38.89 -39.86 -2.11
N GLN A 353 -39.80 -39.24 -1.38
CA GLN A 353 -40.73 -39.96 -0.48
C GLN A 353 -41.74 -40.78 -1.31
N TYR A 354 -41.85 -42.09 -1.05
CA TYR A 354 -42.72 -43.01 -1.80
C TYR A 354 -44.14 -43.07 -1.27
N GLY A 355 -44.32 -42.98 0.04
CA GLY A 355 -45.62 -43.12 0.71
C GLY A 355 -45.79 -42.19 1.91
N CYS A 356 -46.90 -42.35 2.59
CA CYS A 356 -47.11 -41.80 3.94
C CYS A 356 -47.87 -42.82 4.77
N PHE A 357 -47.14 -43.62 5.53
CA PHE A 357 -47.70 -44.72 6.31
C PHE A 357 -48.70 -44.21 7.35
N ASP A 358 -49.92 -44.76 7.29
CA ASP A 358 -51.06 -44.46 8.16
C ASP A 358 -51.38 -42.96 8.36
N ASN A 359 -51.01 -42.10 7.40
CA ASN A 359 -51.16 -40.65 7.52
C ASN A 359 -50.60 -40.10 8.85
N GLN A 360 -49.48 -40.66 9.33
CA GLN A 360 -48.86 -40.27 10.60
C GLN A 360 -48.10 -38.93 10.47
N PHE A 361 -46.86 -38.84 10.95
CA PHE A 361 -46.09 -37.60 10.94
C PHE A 361 -45.92 -37.01 9.52
N CYS A 362 -45.73 -37.87 8.52
CA CYS A 362 -45.59 -37.50 7.12
C CYS A 362 -46.78 -36.70 6.56
N ALA A 363 -47.99 -36.84 7.11
CA ALA A 363 -49.16 -36.08 6.67
C ALA A 363 -49.22 -34.66 7.27
N ARG A 364 -48.45 -34.41 8.34
CA ARG A 364 -48.43 -33.13 9.06
C ARG A 364 -47.28 -32.22 8.62
N GLN A 365 -46.34 -32.74 7.82
CA GLN A 365 -45.23 -32.00 7.23
C GLN A 365 -45.43 -31.83 5.72
N LYS A 366 -44.80 -30.80 5.14
CA LYS A 366 -44.76 -30.63 3.69
C LYS A 366 -43.98 -31.79 3.06
N ARG A 367 -44.52 -32.39 1.99
CA ARG A 367 -43.84 -33.48 1.28
C ARG A 367 -42.51 -32.99 0.69
N CYS A 368 -41.47 -33.81 0.79
CA CYS A 368 -40.22 -33.58 0.07
C CYS A 368 -40.31 -34.21 -1.33
N ASP A 369 -40.35 -33.35 -2.35
CA ASP A 369 -40.32 -33.77 -3.76
C ASP A 369 -38.89 -33.87 -4.32
N GLY A 370 -37.89 -33.50 -3.52
CA GLY A 370 -36.47 -33.58 -3.85
C GLY A 370 -35.82 -34.90 -3.44
N THR A 371 -34.51 -35.00 -3.71
CA THR A 371 -33.70 -36.16 -3.31
C THR A 371 -33.25 -36.01 -1.86
N ILE A 372 -33.63 -36.96 -1.01
CA ILE A 372 -33.22 -37.07 0.38
C ILE A 372 -31.82 -37.70 0.40
N GLN A 373 -30.88 -37.05 1.08
CA GLN A 373 -29.49 -37.50 1.18
C GLN A 373 -29.07 -37.62 2.65
N ASN A 374 -28.05 -38.43 2.91
CA ASN A 374 -27.40 -38.54 4.21
C ASN A 374 -28.38 -38.88 5.35
N CYS A 375 -29.14 -39.97 5.21
CA CYS A 375 -29.96 -40.51 6.30
C CYS A 375 -29.08 -40.75 7.54
N GLN A 376 -29.51 -40.21 8.68
CA GLN A 376 -28.88 -40.42 9.97
C GLN A 376 -29.90 -41.02 10.92
N PHE A 377 -29.53 -42.11 11.56
CA PHE A 377 -30.34 -42.69 12.64
C PHE A 377 -30.10 -41.87 13.91
N TYR A 378 -31.19 -41.42 14.53
CA TYR A 378 -31.15 -40.64 15.77
C TYR A 378 -31.69 -41.46 16.95
N ASP A 379 -32.94 -41.94 16.86
CA ASP A 379 -33.57 -42.80 17.86
C ASP A 379 -34.74 -43.57 17.22
N ALA A 380 -35.13 -44.71 17.79
CA ALA A 380 -36.31 -45.46 17.38
C ALA A 380 -37.59 -44.92 18.06
N ASP A 381 -37.47 -44.40 19.29
CA ASP A 381 -38.59 -43.94 20.11
C ASP A 381 -38.44 -42.43 20.41
N MET A 382 -38.70 -41.59 19.42
CA MET A 382 -38.63 -40.13 19.58
C MET A 382 -40.01 -39.47 19.64
N THR A 383 -40.17 -38.50 20.54
CA THR A 383 -41.32 -37.57 20.51
C THR A 383 -40.90 -36.29 19.81
N LEU A 384 -41.58 -35.98 18.70
CA LEU A 384 -41.31 -34.78 17.93
C LEU A 384 -42.20 -33.65 18.42
N CYS A 385 -41.59 -32.50 18.69
CA CYS A 385 -42.32 -31.27 19.00
C CYS A 385 -42.46 -30.44 17.70
N PRO A 386 -43.60 -30.51 17.00
CA PRO A 386 -43.78 -29.73 15.79
C PRO A 386 -43.80 -28.23 16.12
N SER A 387 -43.09 -27.44 15.34
CA SER A 387 -43.22 -25.98 15.39
C SER A 387 -44.64 -25.58 15.00
N THR A 388 -45.24 -24.65 15.73
CA THR A 388 -46.56 -24.07 15.41
C THR A 388 -46.56 -23.25 14.13
N VAL A 389 -45.37 -22.90 13.63
CA VAL A 389 -45.17 -22.23 12.34
C VAL A 389 -44.36 -23.17 11.46
N SER A 390 -45.03 -23.87 10.55
CA SER A 390 -44.38 -24.67 9.50
C SER A 390 -43.82 -23.72 8.44
N ARG A 391 -42.63 -23.14 8.68
CA ARG A 391 -41.84 -22.54 7.61
C ARG A 391 -40.97 -23.64 7.01
N CYS A 392 -41.58 -24.45 6.15
CA CYS A 392 -40.83 -25.02 5.03
C CYS A 392 -40.74 -23.89 4.04
#